data_AF-A0A4Z2E6C4-F1
#
_entry.id   AF-A0A4Z2E6C4-F1
#
_cell.length_a   1.000
_cell.length_b   1.000
_cell.length_c   1.000
_cell.angle_alpha   90.00
_cell.angle_beta   90.00
_cell.angle_gamma   90.00
#
_symmetry.space_group_name_H-M   'P 1'
#
loop_
_entity.id
_entity.type
_entity.pdbx_description
1 polymer ?
#
loop_
_entity_poly.entity_id
_entity_poly.type
_entity_poly.pdbx_seq_one_letter_code
_entity_poly.pdbx_strand_id
1 'polypeptide(L)'
;MEWRPRHPTRWNRYCTTTLKQFLPKLEQSGGRDISGFPLHLPFSEIRPIVEAVHSTGVHNAHASNVEFALAVYVHPYPNNVLSVWVYLASLVRS
;
A
#
# COMPACT_ATOMS: atom_id res chain seq x y z
N MET A 1 12.91 -27.45 -16.19
CA MET A 1 11.99 -26.42 -15.66
C MET A 1 11.69 -25.46 -16.78
N GLU A 2 10.55 -25.64 -17.45
CA GLU A 2 10.12 -24.79 -18.55
C GLU A 2 9.65 -23.44 -17.98
N TRP A 3 10.43 -22.39 -18.26
CA TRP A 3 10.03 -21.01 -18.03
C TRP A 3 8.69 -20.76 -18.73
N ARG A 4 7.70 -20.22 -18.01
CA ARG A 4 6.40 -19.91 -18.62
C ARG A 4 6.58 -18.91 -19.77
N PRO A 5 6.16 -19.24 -21.00
CA PRO A 5 6.14 -18.29 -22.09
C PRO A 5 4.93 -17.34 -21.92
N ARG A 6 5.19 -16.03 -22.04
CA ARG A 6 4.28 -15.01 -22.63
C ARG A 6 3.14 -14.39 -21.82
N HIS A 7 2.99 -14.62 -20.52
CA HIS A 7 2.08 -13.79 -19.72
C HIS A 7 2.85 -12.86 -18.80
N PRO A 8 2.99 -11.56 -19.14
CA PRO A 8 3.42 -10.58 -18.15
C PRO A 8 2.42 -10.66 -17.01
N THR A 9 2.90 -10.88 -15.78
CA THR A 9 2.08 -10.69 -14.58
C THR A 9 1.46 -9.31 -14.73
N ARG A 10 0.15 -9.22 -14.92
CA ARG A 10 -0.53 -7.92 -14.98
C ARG A 10 -0.87 -7.55 -13.55
N TRP A 11 -0.08 -6.64 -13.00
CA TRP A 11 -0.33 -6.00 -11.71
C TRP A 11 -1.81 -5.58 -11.63
N ASN A 12 -2.51 -6.05 -10.60
CA ASN A 12 -3.94 -5.85 -10.48
C ASN A 12 -4.27 -4.38 -10.16
N ARG A 13 -4.51 -3.58 -11.21
CA ARG A 13 -4.93 -2.18 -11.10
C ARG A 13 -6.25 -1.99 -10.34
N TYR A 14 -7.07 -3.03 -10.17
CA TYR A 14 -8.31 -2.91 -9.41
C TYR A 14 -8.02 -2.59 -7.94
N CYS A 15 -7.02 -3.19 -7.30
CA CYS A 15 -6.72 -2.95 -5.88
C CYS A 15 -6.37 -1.47 -5.60
N THR A 16 -5.61 -0.84 -6.49
CA THR A 16 -5.29 0.60 -6.43
C THR A 16 -6.55 1.46 -6.60
N THR A 17 -7.41 1.12 -7.57
CA THR A 17 -8.66 1.85 -7.83
C THR A 17 -9.66 1.70 -6.69
N THR A 18 -9.80 0.49 -6.14
CA THR A 18 -10.66 0.18 -5.01
C THR A 18 -10.24 0.96 -3.77
N LEU A 19 -8.95 1.03 -3.46
CA LEU A 19 -8.46 1.84 -2.34
C LEU A 19 -8.78 3.33 -2.54
N LYS A 20 -8.55 3.87 -3.75
CA LYS A 20 -8.91 5.26 -4.10
C LYS A 20 -10.41 5.53 -3.97
N GLN A 21 -11.26 4.52 -4.16
CA GLN A 21 -12.72 4.65 -3.98
C GLN A 21 -13.15 4.60 -2.51
N PHE A 22 -12.42 3.87 -1.66
CA PHE A 22 -12.73 3.74 -0.23
C PHE A 22 -12.19 4.89 0.62
N LEU A 23 -11.02 5.45 0.27
CA LEU A 23 -10.40 6.56 1.03
C LEU A 23 -11.35 7.75 1.26
N PRO A 24 -12.04 8.29 0.23
CA PRO A 24 -12.97 9.40 0.42
C PRO A 24 -14.17 9.07 1.31
N LYS A 25 -14.59 7.79 1.30
CA LYS A 25 -15.68 7.34 2.18
C LYS A 25 -15.23 7.26 3.64
N LEU A 26 -13.98 6.88 3.87
CA LEU A 26 -13.39 6.86 5.21
C LEU A 26 -13.19 8.27 5.75
N GLU A 27 -12.73 9.22 4.92
CA GLU A 27 -12.61 10.65 5.25
C GLU A 27 -13.95 11.23 5.73
N GLN A 28 -15.02 10.98 4.98
CA GLN A 28 -16.38 11.47 5.28
C GLN A 28 -16.95 10.88 6.58
N SER A 29 -16.54 9.66 6.97
CA SER A 29 -17.10 8.97 8.13
C SER A 29 -16.49 9.38 9.48
N GLY A 30 -15.29 9.99 9.46
CA GLY A 30 -14.50 10.21 10.67
C GLY A 30 -14.24 11.67 11.06
N GLY A 31 -14.52 12.64 10.19
CA GLY A 31 -14.13 14.04 10.40
C GLY A 31 -12.61 14.21 10.54
N ARG A 32 -11.85 13.34 9.87
CA ARG A 32 -10.38 13.32 9.87
C ARG A 32 -9.93 13.49 8.43
N ASP A 33 -8.96 14.36 8.22
CA ASP A 33 -8.25 14.41 6.94
C ASP A 33 -7.37 13.16 6.85
N ILE A 34 -7.72 12.26 5.94
CA ILE A 34 -6.95 11.04 5.67
C ILE A 34 -6.10 11.30 4.44
N SER A 35 -4.80 11.11 4.54
CA SER A 35 -3.91 11.18 3.39
C SER A 35 -3.08 9.91 3.32
N GLY A 36 -3.00 9.29 2.14
CA GLY A 36 -2.34 8.00 2.02
C GLY A 36 -2.27 7.49 0.59
N PHE A 37 -1.51 6.42 0.40
CA PHE A 37 -1.38 5.77 -0.90
C PHE A 37 -1.03 4.29 -0.75
N PRO A 38 -1.34 3.47 -1.76
CA PRO A 38 -0.83 2.11 -1.84
C PRO A 38 0.60 2.11 -2.38
N LEU A 39 1.50 1.42 -1.70
CA LEU A 39 2.79 1.00 -2.19
C LEU A 39 2.68 -0.47 -2.65
N HIS A 40 3.20 -0.78 -3.83
CA HIS A 40 3.15 -2.13 -4.37
C HIS A 40 4.53 -2.58 -4.84
N LEU A 41 4.94 -3.77 -4.39
CA LEU A 41 6.26 -4.33 -4.70
C LEU A 41 6.28 -5.86 -4.57
N PRO A 42 7.14 -6.56 -5.32
CA PRO A 42 7.40 -7.97 -5.08
C PRO A 42 8.06 -8.18 -3.72
N PHE A 43 7.71 -9.26 -3.03
CA PHE A 43 8.43 -9.69 -1.83
C PHE A 43 9.76 -10.30 -2.24
N SER A 44 10.83 -9.81 -1.63
CA SER A 44 12.13 -10.48 -1.58
C SER A 44 12.53 -10.68 -0.14
N GLU A 45 12.56 -9.58 0.61
CA GLU A 45 12.87 -9.50 2.03
C GLU A 45 12.04 -8.38 2.68
N ILE A 46 11.97 -8.35 4.01
CA ILE A 46 11.24 -7.30 4.74
C ILE A 46 11.95 -5.94 4.62
N ARG A 47 13.28 -5.91 4.65
CA ARG A 47 14.06 -4.66 4.66
C ARG A 47 13.75 -3.73 3.47
N PRO A 48 13.76 -4.19 2.20
CA PRO A 48 13.39 -3.36 1.06
C PRO A 48 11.98 -2.77 1.14
N ILE A 49 11.04 -3.49 1.78
CA ILE A 49 9.67 -3.01 1.97
C ILE A 49 9.64 -1.86 2.97
N VAL A 50 10.34 -2.00 4.09
CA VAL A 50 10.46 -0.95 5.11
C VAL A 50 11.17 0.28 4.54
N GLU A 51 12.26 0.09 3.80
CA GLU A 51 12.99 1.17 3.14
C GLU A 51 12.12 1.90 2.11
N ALA A 52 11.35 1.17 1.30
CA ALA A 52 10.41 1.76 0.36
C ALA A 52 9.31 2.56 1.07
N VAL A 53 8.74 2.03 2.15
CA VAL A 53 7.78 2.76 3.00
C VAL A 53 8.42 4.02 3.60
N HIS A 54 9.63 3.93 4.12
CA HIS A 54 10.33 5.08 4.70
C HIS A 54 10.62 6.16 3.64
N SER A 55 11.04 5.76 2.43
CA SER A 55 11.34 6.68 1.33
C SER A 55 10.14 7.55 0.90
N THR A 56 8.92 7.12 1.22
CA THR A 56 7.70 7.88 0.90
C THR A 56 7.48 9.11 1.78
N GLY A 57 8.19 9.21 2.91
CA GLY A 57 8.13 10.37 3.79
C GLY A 57 6.81 10.54 4.56
N VAL A 58 5.91 9.55 4.58
CA VAL A 58 4.64 9.66 5.34
C VAL A 58 4.89 9.86 6.85
N HIS A 59 5.98 9.32 7.37
CA HIS A 59 6.42 9.54 8.76
C HIS A 59 6.80 11.00 9.06
N ASN A 60 7.04 11.84 8.04
CA ASN A 60 7.35 13.26 8.20
C ASN A 60 6.10 14.13 8.37
N ALA A 61 4.93 13.57 8.67
CA ALA A 61 3.78 14.37 9.06
C ALA A 61 4.03 14.96 10.48
N HIS A 62 4.26 16.27 10.56
CA HIS A 62 4.64 16.98 11.80
C HIS A 62 3.45 17.53 12.60
N ALA A 63 2.21 17.14 12.28
CA ALA A 63 1.04 17.56 13.06
C ALA A 63 1.01 16.83 14.41
N SER A 64 0.77 17.56 15.50
CA SER A 64 0.75 17.01 16.88
C SER A 64 -0.33 15.96 17.13
N ASN A 65 -1.27 15.81 16.20
CA ASN A 65 -2.44 14.94 16.26
C ASN A 65 -2.52 13.99 15.04
N VAL A 66 -1.39 13.70 14.41
CA VAL A 66 -1.34 12.71 13.33
C VAL A 66 -1.39 11.29 13.90
N GLU A 67 -2.36 10.50 13.44
CA GLU A 67 -2.42 9.05 13.62
C GLU A 67 -1.95 8.39 12.32
N PHE A 68 -1.30 7.22 12.40
CA PHE A 68 -0.91 6.46 11.21
C PHE A 68 -1.69 5.14 11.14
N ALA A 69 -2.11 4.77 9.94
CA ALA A 69 -2.75 3.50 9.64
C ALA A 69 -1.93 2.74 8.59
N LEU A 70 -1.75 1.44 8.82
CA LEU A 70 -1.02 0.53 7.94
C LEU A 70 -1.85 -0.74 7.73
N ALA A 71 -2.07 -1.13 6.48
CA ALA A 71 -2.62 -2.44 6.13
C ALA A 71 -1.74 -3.10 5.07
N VAL A 72 -1.50 -4.40 5.20
CA VAL A 72 -0.67 -5.16 4.26
C VAL A 72 -1.47 -6.31 3.68
N TYR A 73 -1.45 -6.45 2.36
CA TYR A 73 -2.05 -7.57 1.64
C TYR A 73 -1.00 -8.28 0.79
N VAL A 74 -0.89 -9.59 0.97
CA VAL A 74 0.05 -10.42 0.21
C VAL A 74 -0.73 -11.37 -0.69
N HIS A 75 -0.44 -11.33 -1.98
CA HIS A 75 -1.02 -12.23 -2.97
C HIS A 75 0.04 -13.20 -3.51
N PRO A 76 -0.13 -14.52 -3.32
CA PRO A 76 0.79 -15.51 -3.85
C PRO A 76 0.51 -15.80 -5.33
N TYR A 77 1.57 -15.84 -6.14
CA TYR A 77 1.55 -16.32 -7.53
C TYR A 77 2.38 -17.61 -7.66
N PRO A 78 2.19 -18.39 -8.75
CA PRO A 78 3.06 -19.54 -9.05
C PRO A 78 4.54 -19.16 -9.10
N ASN A 79 5.42 -20.15 -8.89
CA ASN A 79 6.88 -19.98 -8.85
C ASN A 79 7.39 -19.11 -7.68
N ASN A 80 6.74 -19.19 -6.51
CA ASN A 80 7.13 -18.49 -5.29
C ASN A 80 7.23 -16.96 -5.42
N VAL A 81 6.46 -16.38 -6.35
CA VAL A 81 6.38 -14.92 -6.49
C VAL A 81 5.28 -14.42 -5.56
N LEU A 82 5.64 -13.61 -4.56
CA LEU A 82 4.68 -12.97 -3.67
C LEU A 82 4.57 -11.49 -4.02
N SER A 83 3.34 -11.02 -4.19
CA SER A 83 3.00 -9.65 -4.53
C SER A 83 2.48 -8.94 -3.28
N VAL A 84 3.20 -7.92 -2.80
CA VAL A 84 2.92 -7.25 -1.53
C VAL A 84 2.35 -5.87 -1.79
N TRP A 85 1.19 -5.62 -1.21
CA TRP A 85 0.51 -4.33 -1.19
C TRP A 85 0.60 -3.78 0.22
N VAL A 86 1.18 -2.60 0.36
CA VAL A 86 1.27 -1.86 1.61
C VAL A 86 0.41 -0.63 1.48
N TYR A 87 -0.66 -0.54 2.26
CA TYR A 87 -1.55 0.59 2.34
C TYR A 87 -1.15 1.43 3.53
N LEU A 88 -0.66 2.63 3.27
CA LEU A 88 -0.20 3.54 4.30
C LEU A 88 -1.05 4.81 4.26
N ALA A 89 -1.54 5.22 5.42
CA ALA A 89 -2.29 6.47 5.58
C ALA A 89 -1.86 7.19 6.86
N SER A 90 -1.86 8.51 6.81
CA SER A 90 -1.88 9.41 7.96
C SER A 90 -3.28 9.99 8.10
N LEU A 91 -3.75 10.11 9.34
CA LEU A 91 -5.03 10.67 9.71
C LEU A 91 -4.75 11.87 10.60
N VAL A 92 -5.17 13.05 10.18
CA VAL A 92 -5.10 14.27 10.98
C VAL A 92 -6.49 14.58 11.49
N ARG A 93 -6.62 14.72 12.81
CA ARG A 93 -7.88 15.15 13.41
C ARG A 93 -8.03 16.66 13.21
N SER A 94 -9.08 17.12 12.53
CA SER A 94 -9.38 18.56 12.44
C SER A 94 -9.89 19.12 13.76
#